data_AF-A0A6N4WRN1-F1
#
_entry.id   AF-A0A6N4WRN1-F1
#
_cell.length_a   1.000
_cell.length_b   1.000
_cell.length_c   1.000
_cell.angle_alpha   90.00
_cell.angle_beta   90.00
_cell.angle_gamma   90.00
#
_symmetry.space_group_name_H-M   'P 1'
#
loop_
_entity.id
_entity.type
_entity.pdbx_description
1 polymer ?
#
loop_
_entity_poly.entity_id
_entity_poly.type
_entity_poly.pdbx_seq_one_letter_code
_entity_poly.pdbx_strand_id
1 'polypeptide(L)'
;MQEFEITRFFEQFADAPRELAHLEAHFKGHDALLCALLDEADDSGFSLHQWVEALVVLSQWLDARGLTVSTEESLGYVSCAAASADSGGTLSHLPSLVSDFLEQYGCERSVEK
;
A
#
# COMPACT_ATOMS: atom_id res chain seq x y z
N MET A 1 -12.84 18.90 -11.00
CA MET A 1 -13.16 18.90 -9.56
C MET A 1 -12.54 17.65 -8.94
N GLN A 2 -11.25 17.38 -9.17
CA GLN A 2 -10.54 16.17 -8.73
C GLN A 2 -9.14 16.53 -8.17
N GLU A 3 -8.43 17.47 -8.81
CA GLU A 3 -7.12 17.96 -8.32
C GLU A 3 -7.14 18.48 -6.87
N PHE A 4 -8.24 19.11 -6.43
CA PHE A 4 -8.39 19.61 -5.06
C PHE A 4 -8.49 18.48 -4.02
N GLU A 5 -9.15 17.37 -4.36
CA GLU A 5 -9.32 16.24 -3.45
C GLU A 5 -8.02 15.43 -3.35
N ILE A 6 -7.31 15.30 -4.47
CA ILE A 6 -5.98 14.70 -4.53
C ILE A 6 -4.98 15.50 -3.71
N THR A 7 -4.97 16.83 -3.82
CA THR A 7 -4.08 17.69 -3.03
C THR A 7 -4.33 17.49 -1.54
N ARG A 8 -5.61 17.51 -1.12
CA ARG A 8 -6.00 17.27 0.27
C ARG A 8 -5.64 15.86 0.76
N PHE A 9 -5.69 14.87 -0.14
CA PHE A 9 -5.26 13.50 0.12
C PHE A 9 -3.76 13.43 0.42
N PHE A 10 -2.91 14.19 -0.28
CA PHE A 10 -1.48 14.23 0.05
C PHE A 10 -1.21 15.05 1.32
N GLU A 11 -1.97 16.12 1.56
CA GLU A 11 -1.82 16.97 2.76
C GLU A 11 -2.06 16.22 4.09
N GLN A 12 -2.97 15.23 4.14
CA GLN A 12 -3.17 14.41 5.35
C GLN A 12 -1.95 13.55 5.71
N PHE A 13 -1.01 13.36 4.78
CA PHE A 13 0.27 12.67 5.03
C PHE A 13 1.45 13.65 5.20
N ALA A 14 1.19 14.96 5.36
CA ALA A 14 2.27 15.94 5.54
C ALA A 14 3.15 15.67 6.77
N ASP A 15 2.59 15.10 7.83
CA ASP A 15 3.32 14.67 9.04
C ASP A 15 4.05 13.31 8.87
N ALA A 16 3.85 12.64 7.74
CA ALA A 16 4.30 11.29 7.43
C ALA A 16 5.16 11.29 6.14
N PRO A 17 6.43 11.77 6.21
CA PRO A 17 7.22 12.09 5.02
C PRO A 17 7.58 10.88 4.17
N ARG A 18 7.57 9.65 4.73
CA ARG A 18 7.89 8.43 3.97
C ARG A 18 6.70 7.99 3.13
N GLU A 19 5.54 8.02 3.75
CA GLU A 19 4.22 7.72 3.19
C GLU A 19 3.91 8.71 2.07
N LEU A 20 4.11 10.00 2.33
CA LEU A 20 3.96 11.06 1.34
C LEU A 20 4.88 10.86 0.13
N ALA A 21 6.18 10.61 0.37
CA ALA A 21 7.13 10.38 -0.71
C ALA A 21 6.78 9.14 -1.55
N HIS A 22 6.30 8.07 -0.91
CA HIS A 22 5.86 6.86 -1.61
C HIS A 22 4.61 7.12 -2.46
N LEU A 23 3.60 7.79 -1.89
CA LEU A 23 2.39 8.17 -2.63
C LEU A 23 2.75 9.07 -3.83
N GLU A 24 3.64 10.05 -3.64
CA GLU A 24 4.04 10.95 -4.72
C GLU A 24 4.83 10.23 -5.81
N ALA A 25 5.65 9.24 -5.47
CA ALA A 25 6.45 8.49 -6.43
C ALA A 25 5.62 7.47 -7.23
N HIS A 26 4.61 6.85 -6.61
CA HIS A 26 3.90 5.71 -7.18
C HIS A 26 2.47 5.99 -7.64
N PHE A 27 1.81 7.03 -7.11
CA PHE A 27 0.39 7.34 -7.36
C PHE A 27 0.14 8.72 -7.96
N LYS A 28 1.09 9.66 -7.89
CA LYS A 28 0.93 11.01 -8.46
C LYS A 28 0.75 10.95 -9.98
N GLY A 29 -0.36 11.49 -10.48
CA GLY A 29 -0.72 11.43 -11.90
C GLY A 29 -1.35 10.11 -12.34
N HIS A 30 -1.61 9.18 -11.42
CA HIS A 30 -2.28 7.91 -11.66
C HIS A 30 -3.63 7.85 -10.92
N ASP A 31 -4.58 8.70 -11.32
CA ASP A 31 -5.87 8.86 -10.65
C ASP A 31 -6.65 7.55 -10.49
N ALA A 32 -6.59 6.66 -11.49
CA ALA A 32 -7.24 5.36 -11.44
C ALA A 32 -6.68 4.44 -10.33
N LEU A 33 -5.35 4.44 -10.12
CA LEU A 33 -4.73 3.66 -9.05
C LEU A 33 -4.99 4.27 -7.68
N LEU A 34 -5.08 5.60 -7.61
CA LEU A 34 -5.43 6.30 -6.39
C LEU A 34 -6.89 6.02 -5.98
N CYS A 35 -7.82 6.02 -6.94
CA CYS A 35 -9.20 5.59 -6.69
C CYS A 35 -9.26 4.14 -6.22
N ALA A 36 -8.54 3.22 -6.88
CA ALA A 36 -8.48 1.83 -6.45
C ALA A 36 -7.94 1.67 -5.02
N LEU A 37 -6.90 2.43 -4.64
CA LEU A 37 -6.40 2.43 -3.26
C LEU A 37 -7.46 2.90 -2.25
N LEU A 38 -8.22 3.93 -2.59
CA LEU A 38 -9.31 4.43 -1.73
C LEU A 38 -10.43 3.41 -1.62
N ASP A 39 -10.87 2.83 -2.74
CA ASP A 39 -11.92 1.82 -2.78
C ASP A 39 -11.52 0.58 -1.96
N GLU A 40 -10.30 0.09 -2.13
CA GLU A 40 -9.78 -1.05 -1.35
C GLU A 40 -9.65 -0.72 0.14
N ALA A 41 -9.22 0.49 0.49
CA ALA A 41 -9.15 0.92 1.87
C ALA A 41 -10.55 1.00 2.51
N ASP A 42 -11.53 1.55 1.79
CA ASP A 42 -12.93 1.68 2.24
C ASP A 42 -13.65 0.32 2.34
N ASP A 43 -13.37 -0.62 1.43
CA ASP A 43 -13.93 -1.99 1.47
C ASP A 43 -13.25 -2.85 2.55
N SER A 44 -12.03 -2.50 2.94
CA SER A 44 -11.29 -3.20 4.00
C SER A 44 -11.69 -2.77 5.42
N GLY A 45 -11.38 -3.62 6.40
CA GLY A 45 -11.44 -3.27 7.82
C GLY A 45 -10.30 -2.35 8.32
N PHE A 46 -9.44 -1.84 7.42
CA PHE A 46 -8.24 -1.09 7.77
C PHE A 46 -8.31 0.38 7.31
N SER A 47 -7.73 1.28 8.11
CA SER A 47 -7.63 2.69 7.71
C SER A 47 -6.73 2.88 6.50
N LEU A 48 -7.02 3.88 5.66
CA LEU A 48 -6.15 4.32 4.57
C LEU A 48 -4.68 4.54 4.98
N HIS A 49 -4.42 5.06 6.20
CA HIS A 49 -3.04 5.26 6.67
C HIS A 49 -2.27 3.94 6.74
N GLN A 50 -2.88 2.90 7.31
CA GLN A 50 -2.33 1.54 7.37
C GLN A 50 -2.11 0.93 5.98
N TRP A 51 -2.96 1.25 5.00
CA TRP A 51 -2.74 0.83 3.61
C TRP A 51 -1.50 1.45 3.00
N VAL A 52 -1.31 2.77 3.19
CA VAL A 52 -0.13 3.47 2.68
C VAL A 52 1.13 2.99 3.40
N GLU A 53 1.08 2.81 4.72
CA GLU A 53 2.20 2.24 5.49
C GLU A 53 2.54 0.81 5.02
N ALA A 54 1.53 -0.02 4.71
CA ALA A 54 1.75 -1.37 4.20
C ALA A 54 2.41 -1.38 2.81
N LEU A 55 2.01 -0.47 1.91
CA LEU A 55 2.67 -0.26 0.62
C LEU A 55 4.13 0.20 0.78
N VAL A 56 4.39 1.08 1.76
CA VAL A 56 5.75 1.50 2.12
C VAL A 56 6.59 0.32 2.62
N VAL A 57 6.04 -0.53 3.49
CA VAL A 57 6.71 -1.75 3.98
C VAL A 57 7.06 -2.69 2.82
N LEU A 58 6.12 -2.94 1.91
CA LEU A 58 6.35 -3.73 0.71
C LEU A 58 7.47 -3.14 -0.15
N SER A 59 7.40 -1.83 -0.42
CA SER A 59 8.41 -1.12 -1.22
C SER A 59 9.81 -1.22 -0.61
N GLN A 60 9.94 -1.03 0.70
CA GLN A 60 11.21 -1.18 1.43
C GLN A 60 11.74 -2.60 1.38
N TRP A 61 10.86 -3.60 1.56
CA TRP A 61 11.24 -5.01 1.50
C TRP A 61 11.78 -5.41 0.12
N LEU A 62 11.15 -4.90 -0.95
CA LEU A 62 11.56 -5.09 -2.33
C LEU A 62 12.90 -4.39 -2.62
N ASP A 63 13.03 -3.13 -2.21
CA ASP A 63 14.25 -2.34 -2.42
C ASP A 63 15.48 -2.97 -1.75
N ALA A 64 15.32 -3.45 -0.51
CA ALA A 64 16.37 -4.16 0.23
C ALA A 64 16.86 -5.44 -0.48
N ARG A 65 16.08 -5.98 -1.42
CA ARG A 65 16.38 -7.20 -2.19
C ARG A 65 16.71 -6.91 -3.65
N GLY A 66 16.77 -5.64 -4.07
CA GLY A 66 16.97 -5.28 -5.47
C GLY A 66 15.80 -5.72 -6.36
N LEU A 67 14.60 -5.82 -5.80
CA LEU A 67 13.39 -6.24 -6.50
C LEU A 67 12.47 -5.04 -6.74
N THR A 68 11.64 -5.12 -7.78
CA THR A 68 10.59 -4.13 -8.06
C THR A 68 9.32 -4.84 -8.48
N VAL A 69 8.19 -4.16 -8.30
CA VAL A 69 6.89 -4.63 -8.76
C VAL A 69 6.08 -3.42 -9.21
N SER A 70 5.09 -3.62 -10.09
CA SER A 70 4.24 -2.52 -10.52
C SER A 70 3.37 -1.99 -9.37
N THR A 71 2.95 -0.72 -9.43
CA THR A 71 2.08 -0.14 -8.39
C THR A 71 0.75 -0.89 -8.28
N GLU A 72 0.19 -1.35 -9.40
CA GLU A 72 -1.04 -2.16 -9.44
C GLU A 72 -0.85 -3.49 -8.71
N GLU A 73 0.27 -4.18 -8.93
CA GLU A 73 0.57 -5.42 -8.24
C GLU A 73 0.92 -5.23 -6.77
N SER A 74 1.52 -4.08 -6.42
CA SER A 74 1.73 -3.71 -5.02
C SER A 74 0.40 -3.59 -4.28
N LEU A 75 -0.57 -2.89 -4.91
CA LEU A 75 -1.92 -2.74 -4.36
C LEU A 75 -2.62 -4.10 -4.24
N GLY A 76 -2.54 -4.94 -5.28
CA GLY A 76 -3.11 -6.29 -5.25
C GLY A 76 -2.51 -7.19 -4.18
N TYR A 77 -1.20 -7.06 -3.90
CA TYR A 77 -0.55 -7.80 -2.83
C TYR A 77 -1.07 -7.40 -1.45
N VAL A 78 -1.13 -6.08 -1.18
CA VAL A 78 -1.65 -5.55 0.09
C VAL A 78 -3.13 -5.89 0.27
N SER A 79 -3.93 -5.85 -0.80
CA SER A 79 -5.33 -6.29 -0.81
C SER A 79 -5.47 -7.76 -0.42
N CYS A 80 -4.65 -8.65 -0.99
CA CYS A 80 -4.65 -10.06 -0.62
C CYS A 80 -4.29 -10.26 0.87
N ALA A 81 -3.31 -9.51 1.38
CA ALA A 81 -2.97 -9.54 2.80
C ALA A 81 -4.14 -9.04 3.66
N ALA A 82 -4.76 -7.92 3.31
CA ALA A 82 -5.90 -7.36 4.04
C ALA A 82 -7.09 -8.35 4.10
N ALA A 83 -7.44 -8.97 2.97
CA ALA A 83 -8.52 -9.96 2.89
C ALA A 83 -8.25 -11.21 3.74
N SER A 84 -6.97 -11.60 3.90
CA SER A 84 -6.59 -12.74 4.75
C SER A 84 -6.81 -12.46 6.25
N ALA A 85 -6.71 -11.20 6.67
CA ALA A 85 -6.90 -10.79 8.06
C ALA A 85 -8.36 -10.90 8.51
N ASP A 86 -9.30 -10.60 7.61
CA ASP A 86 -10.74 -10.60 7.88
C ASP A 86 -11.25 -12.01 8.24
N SER A 87 -10.55 -13.05 7.77
CA SER A 87 -10.88 -14.46 8.03
C SER A 87 -10.42 -14.98 9.41
N GLY A 88 -9.55 -14.23 10.12
CA GLY A 88 -8.85 -14.70 11.33
C GLY A 88 -9.28 -14.06 12.67
N GLY A 89 -10.19 -13.09 12.64
CA GLY A 89 -10.78 -12.47 13.85
C GLY A 89 -9.85 -11.59 14.70
N THR A 90 -8.59 -11.40 14.30
CA THR A 90 -7.67 -10.43 14.93
C THR A 90 -7.20 -9.45 13.87
N LEU A 91 -7.87 -8.30 13.75
CA LEU A 91 -7.42 -7.18 12.91
C LEU A 91 -6.19 -6.52 13.56
N SER A 92 -5.06 -7.21 13.49
CA SER A 92 -3.77 -6.72 13.97
C SER A 92 -3.01 -6.08 12.81
N HIS A 93 -3.23 -4.78 12.62
CA HIS A 93 -2.33 -3.86 11.91
C HIS A 93 -1.82 -4.31 10.52
N LEU A 94 -2.42 -3.80 9.45
CA LEU A 94 -2.12 -4.21 8.06
C LEU A 94 -0.63 -4.16 7.67
N PRO A 95 0.18 -3.14 8.04
CA PRO A 95 1.60 -3.11 7.72
C PRO A 95 2.39 -4.28 8.31
N SER A 96 2.02 -4.71 9.53
CA SER A 96 2.64 -5.85 10.19
C SER A 96 2.28 -7.15 9.48
N LEU A 97 1.02 -7.31 9.10
CA LEU A 97 0.56 -8.47 8.34
C LEU A 97 1.26 -8.60 6.98
N VAL A 98 1.42 -7.49 6.26
CA VAL A 98 2.17 -7.47 5.00
C VAL A 98 3.63 -7.85 5.21
N SER A 99 4.26 -7.37 6.29
CA SER A 99 5.61 -7.80 6.66
C SER A 99 5.68 -9.32 6.88
N ASP A 100 4.77 -9.88 7.67
CA ASP A 100 4.72 -11.33 7.95
C ASP A 100 4.52 -12.14 6.66
N PHE A 101 3.63 -11.69 5.78
CA PHE A 101 3.38 -12.32 4.47
C PHE A 101 4.62 -12.30 3.59
N LEU A 102 5.36 -11.19 3.57
CA LEU A 102 6.59 -11.08 2.80
C LEU A 102 7.71 -11.95 3.36
N GLU A 103 7.79 -12.15 4.68
CA GLU A 103 8.74 -13.07 5.29
C GLU A 103 8.39 -14.53 5.04
N GLN A 104 7.10 -14.88 5.04
CA GLN A 104 6.64 -16.25 4.90
C GLN A 104 6.54 -16.73 3.44
N TYR A 105 6.06 -15.86 2.55
CA TYR A 105 5.73 -16.19 1.16
C TYR A 105 6.55 -15.39 0.14
N GLY A 106 7.10 -14.24 0.52
CA GLY A 106 7.74 -13.31 -0.42
C GLY A 106 6.74 -12.62 -1.35
N CYS A 107 7.22 -12.14 -2.49
CA CYS A 107 6.42 -11.48 -3.52
C CYS A 107 6.69 -12.11 -4.89
N GLU A 108 5.88 -13.09 -5.28
CA GLU A 108 6.09 -13.90 -6.50
C GLU A 108 6.08 -13.07 -7.80
N ARG A 109 5.39 -11.93 -7.79
CA ARG A 109 5.27 -11.02 -8.93
C ARG A 109 6.43 -10.05 -9.09
N SER A 110 7.35 -10.03 -8.12
CA SER A 110 8.49 -9.13 -8.17
C SER A 110 9.54 -9.56 -9.21
N VAL A 111 10.20 -8.58 -9.82
CA VAL A 111 11.28 -8.77 -10.79
C VAL A 111 12.56 -8.10 -10.30
N GLU A 112 13.72 -8.60 -10.71
CA GLU A 112 15.01 -7.97 -10.42
C GLU A 112 15.08 -6.58 -11.07
N LYS A 113 15.60 -5.59 -10.33
CA LYS A 113 15.81 -4.21 -10.79
C LYS A 113 16.95 -4.10 -11.80
#